data_AF-A0A3P8TUW5-F1
#
_entry.id   AF-A0A3P8TUW5-F1
#
_cell.length_a   1.000
_cell.length_b   1.000
_cell.length_c   1.000
_cell.angle_alpha   90.00
_cell.angle_beta   90.00
_cell.angle_gamma   90.00
#
_symmetry.space_group_name_H-M   'P 1'
#
loop_
_entity.id
_entity.type
_entity.pdbx_description
1 polymer ?
#
loop_
_entity_poly.entity_id
_entity_poly.type
_entity_poly.pdbx_seq_one_letter_code
_entity_poly.pdbx_strand_id
1 'polypeptide(L)'
;MWMETKAEVEEARRSRASSRRRVLNSLLFCTGDMEHLDKYMEDKWFVLQLAVWGLRGVTRVILANNPLSGALILAALYWASPWQGLLGTVGVLASTLTAVIIGQDSAEVTGGLHGFNGMLVSLLMGVFSSAGDWYWWLLLPVLLGSATCVFLFSGLSSLLDRWDLPAAVFPFNIIIILYLLSTGPNNPYFPHHSATPPGALDTDTDVIRGIPLGVGQIFACGALGPSLLILGAVLLYSPLLAVHAVLGSAVGTLAGLSMAVRHGSLYSGLSGFNGALGCMNVGGLFFTFSWRTHLLAIASAFLSAYVDIALSNLMGTVGLPACSWAATLTATLMLLLTGSLAAYRIPTGQVMAPERNLRSCSQWEAGNTTDRESTDV
;
A
#
# COMPACT_ATOMS: atom_id res chain seq x y z
N MET A 1 -13.96 1.86 57.55
CA MET A 1 -13.34 0.65 56.97
C MET A 1 -14.01 0.13 55.70
N TRP A 2 -15.23 -0.43 55.68
CA TRP A 2 -15.85 -1.00 54.45
C TRP A 2 -16.32 0.03 53.40
N MET A 3 -16.65 1.26 53.82
CA MET A 3 -17.05 2.34 52.90
C MET A 3 -15.84 3.05 52.26
N GLU A 4 -14.72 3.18 52.97
CA GLU A 4 -13.48 3.76 52.45
C GLU A 4 -12.87 2.89 51.34
N THR A 5 -12.91 1.56 51.49
CA THR A 5 -12.42 0.63 50.45
C THR A 5 -13.25 0.70 49.17
N LYS A 6 -14.56 0.98 49.26
CA LYS A 6 -15.40 1.18 48.07
C LYS A 6 -15.08 2.50 47.36
N ALA A 7 -14.87 3.58 48.11
CA ALA A 7 -14.51 4.88 47.55
C ALA A 7 -13.14 4.83 46.83
N GLU A 8 -12.13 4.19 47.43
CA GLU A 8 -10.80 4.01 46.82
C GLU A 8 -10.85 3.15 45.54
N VAL A 9 -11.63 2.08 45.54
CA VAL A 9 -11.82 1.22 44.34
C VAL A 9 -12.55 1.97 43.22
N GLU A 10 -13.49 2.84 43.56
CA GLU A 10 -14.26 3.62 42.60
C GLU A 10 -13.45 4.78 42.01
N GLU A 11 -12.59 5.40 42.81
CA GLU A 11 -11.63 6.42 42.38
C GLU A 11 -10.52 5.85 41.49
N ALA A 12 -10.00 4.66 41.83
CA ALA A 12 -9.08 3.90 40.98
C ALA A 12 -9.72 3.45 39.65
N ARG A 13 -11.02 3.11 39.65
CA ARG A 13 -11.78 2.83 38.42
C ARG A 13 -11.95 4.07 37.55
N ARG A 14 -12.25 5.23 38.15
CA ARG A 14 -12.38 6.52 37.44
C ARG A 14 -11.04 6.97 36.85
N SER A 15 -9.94 6.82 37.58
CA SER A 15 -8.59 7.17 37.08
C SER A 15 -8.18 6.26 35.91
N ARG A 16 -8.40 4.94 36.00
CA ARG A 16 -8.18 3.99 34.88
C ARG A 16 -9.05 4.30 33.68
N ALA A 17 -10.34 4.63 33.88
CA ALA A 17 -11.23 5.03 32.79
C ALA A 17 -10.76 6.32 32.11
N SER A 18 -10.29 7.31 32.88
CA SER A 18 -9.74 8.56 32.34
C SER A 18 -8.45 8.35 31.56
N SER A 19 -7.54 7.50 32.05
CA SER A 19 -6.29 7.15 31.36
C SER A 19 -6.57 6.36 30.09
N ARG A 20 -7.50 5.41 30.13
CA ARG A 20 -7.93 4.64 28.96
C ARG A 20 -8.56 5.54 27.90
N ARG A 21 -9.38 6.52 28.31
CA ARG A 21 -10.01 7.49 27.40
C ARG A 21 -8.97 8.43 26.77
N ARG A 22 -7.96 8.85 27.54
CA ARG A 22 -6.84 9.66 27.02
C ARG A 22 -6.02 8.90 25.98
N VAL A 23 -5.66 7.65 26.27
CA VAL A 23 -4.94 6.77 25.33
C VAL A 23 -5.78 6.51 24.07
N LEU A 24 -7.08 6.26 24.22
CA LEU A 24 -7.98 6.05 23.07
C LEU A 24 -8.04 7.31 22.17
N ASN A 25 -8.16 8.49 22.78
CA ASN A 25 -8.19 9.76 22.05
C ASN A 25 -6.86 10.04 21.32
N SER A 26 -5.72 9.74 21.95
CA SER A 26 -4.41 9.85 21.32
C SER A 26 -4.26 8.87 20.15
N LEU A 27 -4.73 7.62 20.30
CA LEU A 27 -4.74 6.63 19.22
C LEU A 27 -5.62 7.07 18.05
N LEU A 28 -6.83 7.55 18.33
CA LEU A 28 -7.75 8.10 17.33
C LEU A 28 -7.12 9.26 16.55
N PHE A 29 -6.33 10.10 17.23
CA PHE A 29 -5.60 11.20 16.60
C PHE A 29 -4.52 10.70 15.62
N CYS A 30 -3.99 9.50 15.82
CA CYS A 30 -2.96 8.89 14.97
C CYS A 30 -3.53 8.01 13.84
N THR A 31 -4.85 7.80 13.79
CA THR A 31 -5.52 6.93 12.81
C THR A 31 -6.02 7.71 11.58
N GLY A 32 -6.32 7.01 10.48
CA GLY A 32 -6.81 7.61 9.24
C GLY A 32 -5.81 8.56 8.58
N ASP A 33 -6.30 9.57 7.86
CA ASP A 33 -5.49 10.39 6.96
C ASP A 33 -4.63 11.49 7.65
N MET A 34 -4.81 11.67 8.97
CA MET A 34 -4.14 12.70 9.77
C MET A 34 -4.20 14.13 9.19
N GLU A 35 -5.33 14.55 8.60
CA GLU A 35 -5.51 15.89 7.98
C GLU A 35 -5.19 17.07 8.92
N HIS A 36 -5.33 16.89 10.24
CA HIS A 36 -4.97 17.90 11.22
C HIS A 36 -3.47 18.24 11.21
N LEU A 37 -2.63 17.29 10.80
CA LEU A 37 -1.20 17.48 10.69
C LEU A 37 -0.86 18.39 9.51
N ASP A 38 -1.66 18.38 8.44
CA ASP A 38 -1.39 19.19 7.25
C ASP A 38 -1.43 20.68 7.61
N LYS A 39 -2.46 21.11 8.36
CA LYS A 39 -2.56 22.48 8.89
C LYS A 39 -1.40 22.86 9.80
N TYR A 40 -0.93 21.92 10.62
CA TYR A 40 0.21 22.16 11.50
C TYR A 40 1.53 22.30 10.72
N MET A 41 1.62 21.66 9.56
CA MET A 41 2.81 21.62 8.72
C MET A 41 2.96 22.81 7.77
N GLU A 42 1.90 23.55 7.49
CA GLU A 42 1.91 24.74 6.60
C GLU A 42 2.98 25.77 6.98
N ASP A 43 3.14 26.07 8.27
CA ASP A 43 4.09 27.08 8.78
C ASP A 43 5.48 26.52 9.12
N LYS A 44 5.77 25.26 8.78
CA LYS A 44 7.03 24.60 9.14
C LYS A 44 8.07 24.71 8.04
N TRP A 45 9.32 24.45 8.41
CA TRP A 45 10.43 24.47 7.45
C TRP A 45 10.23 23.44 6.36
N PHE A 46 10.64 23.79 5.13
CA PHE A 46 10.53 22.93 3.96
C PHE A 46 11.10 21.52 4.18
N VAL A 47 12.22 21.39 4.90
CA VAL A 47 12.82 20.08 5.20
C VAL A 47 11.88 19.20 6.04
N LEU A 48 11.18 19.78 7.01
CA LEU A 48 10.22 19.04 7.83
C LEU A 48 8.96 18.68 7.03
N GLN A 49 8.50 19.59 6.17
CA GLN A 49 7.41 19.33 5.23
C GLN A 49 7.76 18.17 4.29
N LEU A 50 8.93 18.23 3.66
CA LEU A 50 9.45 17.18 2.78
C LEU A 50 9.55 15.83 3.48
N ALA A 51 9.98 15.81 4.76
CA ALA A 51 10.00 14.59 5.55
C ALA A 51 8.58 14.01 5.73
N VAL A 52 7.58 14.83 6.07
CA VAL A 52 6.19 14.39 6.21
C VAL A 52 5.60 13.94 4.87
N TRP A 53 5.85 14.67 3.78
CA TRP A 53 5.40 14.30 2.43
C TRP A 53 6.01 12.97 1.99
N GLY A 54 7.30 12.77 2.27
CA GLY A 54 8.00 11.52 2.03
C GLY A 54 7.41 10.37 2.83
N LEU A 55 7.14 10.56 4.13
CA LEU A 55 6.49 9.55 4.96
C LEU A 55 5.08 9.20 4.48
N ARG A 56 4.27 10.20 4.09
CA ARG A 56 2.98 9.96 3.43
C ARG A 56 3.18 9.15 2.14
N GLY A 57 4.20 9.49 1.34
CA GLY A 57 4.58 8.74 0.15
C GLY A 57 4.94 7.28 0.43
N VAL A 58 5.65 6.98 1.52
CA VAL A 58 5.90 5.58 1.94
C VAL A 58 4.57 4.86 2.21
N THR A 59 3.64 5.51 2.89
CA THR A 59 2.32 4.92 3.22
C THR A 59 1.42 4.73 2.00
N ARG A 60 1.56 5.56 0.96
CA ARG A 60 0.76 5.42 -0.27
C ARG A 60 0.96 4.08 -0.97
N VAL A 61 2.08 3.38 -0.72
CA VAL A 61 2.31 2.00 -1.19
C VAL A 61 1.23 1.04 -0.68
N ILE A 62 0.77 1.19 0.56
CA ILE A 62 -0.38 0.43 1.13
C ILE A 62 -1.72 1.15 0.92
N LEU A 63 -1.78 2.07 -0.05
CA LEU A 63 -2.98 2.81 -0.44
C LEU A 63 -3.53 3.73 0.66
N ALA A 64 -2.68 4.14 1.59
CA ALA A 64 -3.06 4.92 2.77
C ALA A 64 -2.30 6.25 2.84
N ASN A 65 -2.88 7.24 3.51
CA ASN A 65 -2.31 8.58 3.62
C ASN A 65 -2.00 8.94 5.07
N ASN A 66 -1.04 8.28 5.72
CA ASN A 66 -0.72 8.50 7.14
C ASN A 66 0.79 8.49 7.42
N PRO A 67 1.41 9.64 7.73
CA PRO A 67 2.86 9.71 7.87
C PRO A 67 3.41 8.89 9.05
N LEU A 68 2.61 8.63 10.10
CA LEU A 68 3.05 7.79 11.21
C LEU A 68 3.08 6.31 10.79
N SER A 69 2.09 5.83 10.05
CA SER A 69 2.14 4.52 9.39
C SER A 69 3.35 4.44 8.44
N GLY A 70 3.64 5.50 7.69
CA GLY A 70 4.83 5.61 6.84
C GLY A 70 6.14 5.47 7.62
N ALA A 71 6.23 6.10 8.79
CA ALA A 71 7.40 5.99 9.66
C ALA A 71 7.59 4.57 10.19
N LEU A 72 6.51 3.89 10.58
CA LEU A 72 6.57 2.48 11.02
C LEU A 72 7.00 1.54 9.89
N ILE A 73 6.49 1.75 8.68
CA ILE A 73 6.88 0.98 7.49
C ILE A 73 8.35 1.22 7.18
N LEU A 74 8.79 2.48 7.17
CA LEU A 74 10.19 2.80 6.90
C LEU A 74 11.12 2.18 7.95
N ALA A 75 10.74 2.25 9.23
CA ALA A 75 11.46 1.58 10.32
C ALA A 75 11.51 0.05 10.13
N ALA A 76 10.42 -0.57 9.67
CA ALA A 76 10.40 -1.98 9.33
C ALA A 76 11.40 -2.32 8.21
N LEU A 77 11.49 -1.49 7.17
CA LEU A 77 12.44 -1.69 6.08
C LEU A 77 13.89 -1.56 6.55
N TYR A 78 14.22 -0.54 7.36
CA TYR A 78 15.55 -0.43 7.96
C TYR A 78 15.88 -1.57 8.91
N TRP A 79 14.88 -2.11 9.63
CA TRP A 79 15.05 -3.30 10.46
C TRP A 79 15.30 -4.56 9.61
N ALA A 80 14.63 -4.70 8.46
CA ALA A 80 14.82 -5.83 7.55
C ALA A 80 16.17 -5.78 6.83
N SER A 81 16.51 -4.64 6.22
CA SER A 81 17.79 -4.37 5.56
C SER A 81 18.02 -2.86 5.52
N PRO A 82 19.06 -2.34 6.20
CA PRO A 82 19.40 -0.92 6.16
C PRO A 82 19.68 -0.41 4.74
N TRP A 83 20.21 -1.25 3.86
CA TRP A 83 20.44 -0.92 2.47
C TRP A 83 19.12 -0.70 1.72
N GLN A 84 18.14 -1.60 1.87
CA GLN A 84 16.81 -1.44 1.28
C GLN A 84 16.07 -0.22 1.85
N GLY A 85 16.16 -0.01 3.17
CA GLY A 85 15.63 1.20 3.82
C GLY A 85 16.21 2.48 3.22
N LEU A 86 17.53 2.51 2.97
CA LEU A 86 18.20 3.62 2.32
C LEU A 86 17.74 3.82 0.88
N LEU A 87 17.72 2.76 0.06
CA LEU A 87 17.28 2.84 -1.34
C LEU A 87 15.84 3.34 -1.46
N GLY A 88 14.92 2.81 -0.64
CA GLY A 88 13.55 3.29 -0.58
C GLY A 88 13.44 4.75 -0.15
N THR A 89 14.26 5.18 0.82
CA THR A 89 14.32 6.59 1.27
C THR A 89 14.83 7.51 0.15
N VAL A 90 15.87 7.11 -0.56
CA VAL A 90 16.39 7.89 -1.70
C VAL A 90 15.33 7.96 -2.80
N GLY A 91 14.66 6.84 -3.11
CA GLY A 91 13.62 6.78 -4.12
C GLY A 91 12.44 7.71 -3.85
N VAL A 92 11.90 7.65 -2.63
CA VAL A 92 10.77 8.52 -2.23
C VAL A 92 11.17 10.00 -2.23
N LEU A 93 12.37 10.34 -1.75
CA LEU A 93 12.83 11.74 -1.75
C LEU A 93 13.11 12.24 -3.16
N ALA A 94 13.73 11.43 -4.02
CA ALA A 94 14.05 11.80 -5.39
C ALA A 94 12.78 12.07 -6.21
N SER A 95 11.78 11.19 -6.13
CA SER A 95 10.51 11.41 -6.83
C SER A 95 9.70 12.56 -6.23
N THR A 96 9.65 12.71 -4.91
CA THR A 96 8.97 13.85 -4.27
C THR A 96 9.61 15.19 -4.65
N LEU A 97 10.95 15.29 -4.62
CA LEU A 97 11.67 16.49 -5.04
C LEU A 97 11.49 16.76 -6.54
N THR A 98 11.50 15.73 -7.37
CA THR A 98 11.25 15.89 -8.82
C THR A 98 9.85 16.47 -9.05
N ALA A 99 8.83 15.99 -8.34
CA ALA A 99 7.47 16.53 -8.43
C ALA A 99 7.38 18.01 -8.03
N VAL A 100 8.12 18.42 -6.99
CA VAL A 100 8.24 19.84 -6.61
C VAL A 100 8.92 20.65 -7.70
N ILE A 101 10.04 20.16 -8.25
CA ILE A 101 10.84 20.87 -9.27
C ILE A 101 10.04 21.10 -10.55
N ILE A 102 9.27 20.10 -10.99
CA ILE A 102 8.46 20.21 -12.21
C ILE A 102 7.09 20.87 -11.98
N GLY A 103 6.78 21.28 -10.75
CA GLY A 103 5.55 22.00 -10.41
C GLY A 103 4.28 21.15 -10.49
N GLN A 104 4.31 19.90 -10.02
CA GLN A 104 3.08 19.10 -9.85
C GLN A 104 2.13 19.74 -8.81
N ASP A 105 0.87 19.28 -8.81
CA ASP A 105 -0.15 19.79 -7.90
C ASP A 105 0.29 19.71 -6.42
N SER A 106 0.10 20.80 -5.69
CA SER A 106 0.58 20.91 -4.31
C SER A 106 -0.17 19.98 -3.35
N ALA A 107 -1.46 19.72 -3.56
CA ALA A 107 -2.22 18.78 -2.74
C ALA A 107 -1.76 17.34 -3.00
N GLU A 108 -1.44 16.99 -4.25
CA GLU A 108 -0.87 15.67 -4.58
C GLU A 108 0.52 15.46 -3.96
N VAL A 109 1.41 16.46 -4.06
CA VAL A 109 2.77 16.40 -3.50
C VAL A 109 2.72 16.31 -1.98
N THR A 110 1.97 17.19 -1.32
CA THR A 110 1.84 17.19 0.15
C THR A 110 1.16 15.91 0.66
N GLY A 111 0.22 15.36 -0.11
CA GLY A 111 -0.41 14.07 0.12
C GLY A 111 0.51 12.86 -0.15
N GLY A 112 1.71 13.04 -0.70
CA GLY A 112 2.67 11.97 -0.97
C GLY A 112 2.39 11.12 -2.22
N LEU A 113 1.48 11.55 -3.12
CA LEU A 113 1.12 10.79 -4.32
C LEU A 113 2.28 10.59 -5.30
N HIS A 114 3.29 11.45 -5.26
CA HIS A 114 4.47 11.35 -6.13
C HIS A 114 5.63 10.54 -5.50
N GLY A 115 5.49 10.07 -4.26
CA GLY A 115 6.56 9.38 -3.52
C GLY A 115 6.62 7.86 -3.73
N PHE A 116 5.48 7.19 -3.69
CA PHE A 116 5.42 5.73 -3.57
C PHE A 116 5.97 4.95 -4.77
N ASN A 117 5.71 5.44 -5.99
CA ASN A 117 6.24 4.82 -7.21
C ASN A 117 7.78 4.87 -7.21
N GLY A 118 8.35 6.01 -6.81
CA GLY A 118 9.80 6.19 -6.69
C GLY A 118 10.40 5.23 -5.67
N MET A 119 9.76 5.05 -4.51
CA MET A 119 10.18 4.09 -3.49
C MET A 119 10.20 2.64 -4.00
N LEU A 120 9.09 2.18 -4.62
CA LEU A 120 8.96 0.80 -5.07
C LEU A 120 9.99 0.45 -6.15
N VAL A 121 10.23 1.35 -7.12
CA VAL A 121 11.28 1.13 -8.13
C VAL A 121 12.63 0.93 -7.45
N SER A 122 12.98 1.76 -6.47
CA SER A 122 14.28 1.67 -5.79
C SER A 122 14.44 0.41 -4.97
N LEU A 123 13.39 -0.02 -4.26
CA LEU A 123 13.38 -1.28 -3.52
C LEU A 123 13.61 -2.46 -4.47
N LEU A 124 12.89 -2.51 -5.60
CA LEU A 124 13.03 -3.63 -6.54
C LEU A 124 14.38 -3.58 -7.29
N MET A 125 14.92 -2.41 -7.61
CA MET A 125 16.30 -2.29 -8.11
C MET A 125 17.30 -2.88 -7.13
N GLY A 126 17.13 -2.63 -5.82
CA GLY A 126 17.93 -3.20 -4.76
C GLY A 126 17.79 -4.73 -4.66
N VAL A 127 16.54 -5.22 -4.58
CA VAL A 127 16.25 -6.65 -4.40
C VAL A 127 16.74 -7.49 -5.56
N PHE A 128 16.63 -7.00 -6.80
CA PHE A 128 17.12 -7.73 -7.96
C PHE A 128 18.63 -7.58 -8.18
N SER A 129 19.29 -6.56 -7.63
CA SER A 129 20.73 -6.36 -7.85
C SER A 129 21.55 -7.55 -7.33
N SER A 130 22.45 -8.05 -8.17
CA SER A 130 23.41 -9.09 -7.78
C SER A 130 24.80 -8.52 -7.45
N ALA A 131 24.95 -7.19 -7.47
CA ALA A 131 26.17 -6.48 -7.07
C ALA A 131 26.38 -6.45 -5.54
N GLY A 132 25.35 -6.86 -4.79
CA GLY A 132 25.35 -6.90 -3.33
C GLY A 132 24.91 -5.60 -2.66
N ASP A 133 24.72 -5.67 -1.34
CA ASP A 133 24.38 -4.51 -0.52
C ASP A 133 25.51 -3.47 -0.54
N TRP A 134 25.15 -2.19 -0.41
CA TRP A 134 26.08 -1.06 -0.40
C TRP A 134 26.82 -0.79 -1.72
N TYR A 135 26.32 -1.34 -2.83
CA TYR A 135 26.80 -0.98 -4.15
C TYR A 135 26.32 0.43 -4.56
N TRP A 136 27.09 1.45 -4.17
CA TRP A 136 26.73 2.87 -4.30
C TRP A 136 26.41 3.34 -5.72
N TRP A 137 26.96 2.71 -6.76
CA TRP A 137 26.61 3.01 -8.14
C TRP A 137 25.13 2.79 -8.45
N LEU A 138 24.46 1.90 -7.72
CA LEU A 138 23.02 1.65 -7.85
C LEU A 138 22.17 2.89 -7.51
N LEU A 139 22.71 3.86 -6.76
CA LEU A 139 22.01 5.12 -6.49
C LEU A 139 21.72 5.92 -7.76
N LEU A 140 22.56 5.80 -8.80
CA LEU A 140 22.35 6.51 -10.07
C LEU A 140 21.06 6.06 -10.79
N PRO A 141 20.87 4.77 -11.14
CA PRO A 141 19.61 4.32 -11.74
C PRO A 141 18.42 4.49 -10.79
N VAL A 142 18.63 4.41 -9.47
CA VAL A 142 17.58 4.71 -8.47
C VAL A 142 17.07 6.14 -8.60
N LEU A 143 17.95 7.14 -8.57
CA LEU A 143 17.57 8.54 -8.71
C LEU A 143 16.85 8.81 -10.04
N LEU A 144 17.38 8.29 -11.14
CA LEU A 144 16.80 8.48 -12.48
C LEU A 144 15.47 7.76 -12.62
N GLY A 145 15.37 6.51 -12.17
CA GLY A 145 14.14 5.72 -12.21
C GLY A 145 13.02 6.35 -11.40
N SER A 146 13.32 6.78 -10.17
CA SER A 146 12.35 7.44 -9.29
C SER A 146 11.90 8.79 -9.83
N ALA A 147 12.80 9.59 -10.43
CA ALA A 147 12.40 10.82 -11.13
C ALA A 147 11.51 10.52 -12.36
N THR A 148 11.85 9.48 -13.13
CA THR A 148 11.07 9.06 -14.31
C THR A 148 9.65 8.62 -13.95
N CYS A 149 9.46 8.00 -12.78
CA CYS A 149 8.13 7.67 -12.28
C CYS A 149 7.20 8.89 -12.18
N VAL A 150 7.72 10.09 -11.87
CA VAL A 150 6.90 11.31 -11.76
C VAL A 150 6.38 11.74 -13.12
N PHE A 151 7.22 11.73 -14.15
CA PHE A 151 6.81 12.07 -15.52
C PHE A 151 5.76 11.08 -16.04
N LEU A 152 5.95 9.79 -15.80
CA LEU A 152 4.96 8.77 -16.15
C LEU A 152 3.67 8.94 -15.35
N PHE A 153 3.75 9.20 -14.04
CA PHE A 153 2.57 9.43 -13.21
C PHE A 153 1.74 10.60 -13.76
N SER A 154 2.38 11.74 -14.04
CA SER A 154 1.73 12.93 -14.60
C SER A 154 1.03 12.64 -15.95
N GLY A 155 1.72 11.96 -16.87
CA GLY A 155 1.18 11.59 -18.17
C GLY A 155 0.02 10.58 -18.09
N LEU A 156 0.15 9.55 -17.25
CA LEU A 156 -0.90 8.56 -17.05
C LEU A 156 -2.11 9.15 -16.33
N SER A 157 -1.92 9.98 -15.31
CA SER A 157 -3.02 10.65 -14.61
C SER A 157 -3.86 11.47 -15.60
N SER A 158 -3.22 12.24 -16.48
CA SER A 158 -3.93 13.02 -17.52
C SER A 158 -4.79 12.16 -18.46
N LEU A 159 -4.36 10.91 -18.73
CA LEU A 159 -5.11 9.96 -19.55
C LEU A 159 -6.26 9.33 -18.77
N LEU A 160 -5.97 8.86 -17.55
CA LEU A 160 -6.86 8.02 -16.74
C LEU A 160 -7.94 8.81 -16.00
N ASP A 161 -7.71 10.10 -15.73
CA ASP A 161 -8.66 10.99 -15.07
C ASP A 161 -9.99 11.13 -15.85
N ARG A 162 -9.97 10.92 -17.18
CA ARG A 162 -11.19 10.85 -18.01
C ARG A 162 -12.18 9.79 -17.58
N TRP A 163 -11.71 8.75 -16.89
CA TRP A 163 -12.50 7.67 -16.33
C TRP A 163 -12.51 7.69 -14.80
N ASP A 164 -12.01 8.75 -14.16
CA ASP A 164 -11.78 8.88 -12.71
C ASP A 164 -10.92 7.72 -12.16
N LEU A 165 -9.89 7.30 -12.91
CA LEU A 165 -9.00 6.22 -12.51
C LEU A 165 -7.68 6.76 -11.97
N PRO A 166 -7.14 6.20 -10.86
CA PRO A 166 -5.83 6.60 -10.38
C PRO A 166 -4.74 6.03 -11.29
N ALA A 167 -3.63 6.78 -11.48
CA ALA A 167 -2.44 6.24 -12.12
C ALA A 167 -1.79 5.08 -11.33
N ALA A 168 -2.14 4.94 -10.04
CA ALA A 168 -1.73 3.84 -9.17
C ALA A 168 -0.22 3.58 -9.25
N VAL A 169 0.18 2.31 -9.30
CA VAL A 169 1.59 1.89 -9.40
C VAL A 169 1.98 1.51 -10.84
N PHE A 170 1.23 1.93 -11.87
CA PHE A 170 1.64 1.74 -13.27
C PHE A 170 3.05 2.33 -13.54
N PRO A 171 3.40 3.55 -13.06
CA PRO A 171 4.74 4.10 -13.27
C PRO A 171 5.85 3.20 -12.70
N PHE A 172 5.69 2.70 -11.48
CA PHE A 172 6.63 1.76 -10.87
C PHE A 172 6.84 0.52 -11.74
N ASN A 173 5.73 -0.15 -12.08
CA ASN A 173 5.76 -1.41 -12.80
C ASN A 173 6.37 -1.29 -14.21
N ILE A 174 6.15 -0.16 -14.89
CA ILE A 174 6.76 0.14 -16.18
C ILE A 174 8.28 0.36 -16.03
N ILE A 175 8.69 1.23 -15.10
CA ILE A 175 10.09 1.60 -14.94
C ILE A 175 10.96 0.43 -14.49
N ILE A 176 10.48 -0.40 -13.55
CA ILE A 176 11.26 -1.54 -13.09
C ILE A 176 11.49 -2.56 -14.21
N ILE A 177 10.48 -2.83 -15.04
CA ILE A 177 10.62 -3.71 -16.21
C ILE A 177 11.61 -3.13 -17.22
N LEU A 178 11.48 -1.84 -17.55
CA LEU A 178 12.38 -1.16 -18.47
C LEU A 178 13.83 -1.21 -17.98
N TYR A 179 14.04 -0.98 -16.68
CA TYR A 179 15.36 -1.08 -16.06
C TYR A 179 15.96 -2.49 -16.18
N LEU A 180 15.21 -3.52 -15.80
CA LEU A 180 15.68 -4.91 -15.86
C LEU A 180 15.93 -5.35 -17.31
N LEU A 181 15.06 -4.98 -18.25
CA LEU A 181 15.27 -5.24 -19.68
C LEU A 181 16.51 -4.54 -20.23
N SER A 182 16.74 -3.29 -19.84
CA SER A 182 17.87 -2.48 -20.36
C SER A 182 19.21 -2.94 -19.80
N THR A 183 19.24 -3.39 -18.55
CA THR A 183 20.48 -3.86 -17.93
C THR A 183 20.81 -5.28 -18.37
N GLY A 184 19.83 -6.19 -18.35
CA GLY A 184 20.05 -7.63 -18.46
C GLY A 184 20.86 -8.22 -17.28
N PRO A 185 20.77 -9.53 -17.02
CA PRO A 185 21.36 -10.14 -15.83
C PRO A 185 22.89 -10.03 -15.78
N ASN A 186 23.54 -9.96 -16.93
CA ASN A 186 25.00 -9.95 -17.09
C ASN A 186 25.58 -8.56 -17.35
N ASN A 187 24.85 -7.48 -17.03
CA ASN A 187 25.37 -6.12 -17.20
C ASN A 187 26.67 -5.94 -16.40
N PRO A 188 27.74 -5.35 -16.96
CA PRO A 188 28.99 -5.15 -16.23
C PRO A 188 28.88 -4.15 -15.06
N TYR A 189 27.92 -3.23 -15.11
CA TYR A 189 27.75 -2.18 -14.09
C TYR A 189 26.55 -2.43 -13.17
N PHE A 190 25.46 -2.97 -13.71
CA PHE A 190 24.21 -3.17 -12.97
C PHE A 190 23.69 -4.61 -13.15
N PRO A 191 24.46 -5.63 -12.76
CA PRO A 191 24.04 -7.01 -12.88
C PRO A 191 22.88 -7.30 -11.92
N HIS A 192 22.01 -8.23 -12.29
CA HIS A 192 20.83 -8.58 -11.50
C HIS A 192 20.43 -10.04 -11.62
N HIS A 193 19.71 -10.54 -10.61
CA HIS A 193 19.12 -11.87 -10.58
C HIS A 193 17.92 -11.95 -11.53
N SER A 194 17.83 -13.03 -12.31
CA SER A 194 16.65 -13.31 -13.11
C SER A 194 15.51 -13.84 -12.25
N ALA A 195 14.29 -13.38 -12.51
CA ALA A 195 13.09 -13.95 -11.89
C ALA A 195 12.83 -15.34 -12.48
N THR A 196 12.57 -16.32 -11.60
CA THR A 196 12.22 -17.68 -12.03
C THR A 196 10.71 -17.88 -11.98
N PRO A 197 10.10 -18.57 -12.96
CA PRO A 197 8.71 -18.96 -12.88
C PRO A 197 8.41 -19.70 -11.57
N PRO A 198 7.27 -19.43 -10.92
CA PRO A 198 6.92 -20.08 -9.67
C PRO A 198 6.98 -21.61 -9.78
N GLY A 199 6.50 -22.20 -10.88
CA GLY A 199 6.55 -23.64 -11.15
C GLY A 199 5.83 -24.48 -10.09
N ALA A 200 5.85 -25.81 -10.24
CA ALA A 200 5.35 -26.76 -9.24
C ALA A 200 6.53 -27.54 -8.66
N LEU A 201 6.55 -27.75 -7.33
CA LEU A 201 7.22 -28.85 -6.60
C LEU A 201 7.24 -28.61 -5.07
N ASP A 202 7.41 -29.72 -4.36
CA ASP A 202 7.55 -29.99 -2.92
C ASP A 202 6.27 -30.09 -2.07
N THR A 203 6.40 -30.74 -0.91
CA THR A 203 5.35 -30.99 0.08
C THR A 203 5.90 -30.57 1.43
N ASP A 204 5.62 -29.35 1.84
CA ASP A 204 5.92 -28.86 3.19
C ASP A 204 4.78 -27.94 3.69
N THR A 205 4.71 -27.62 4.98
CA THR A 205 3.44 -27.22 5.64
C THR A 205 3.35 -25.80 6.22
N ASP A 206 4.36 -24.94 6.10
CA ASP A 206 4.34 -23.59 6.72
C ASP A 206 3.64 -22.50 5.87
N VAL A 207 2.49 -22.84 5.29
CA VAL A 207 1.68 -21.95 4.44
C VAL A 207 1.16 -20.73 5.22
N ILE A 208 0.89 -20.90 6.52
CA ILE A 208 0.33 -19.86 7.40
C ILE A 208 1.31 -18.69 7.52
N ARG A 209 2.61 -18.95 7.59
CA ARG A 209 3.65 -17.91 7.64
C ARG A 209 3.68 -17.04 6.38
N GLY A 210 3.24 -17.57 5.24
CA GLY A 210 3.10 -16.84 3.99
C GLY A 210 2.09 -15.69 4.05
N ILE A 211 1.09 -15.75 4.93
CA ILE A 211 0.03 -14.74 5.03
C ILE A 211 0.56 -13.38 5.53
N PRO A 212 1.19 -13.27 6.72
CA PRO A 212 1.78 -12.00 7.14
C PRO A 212 2.95 -11.57 6.24
N LEU A 213 3.69 -12.52 5.67
CA LEU A 213 4.76 -12.20 4.73
C LEU A 213 4.24 -11.61 3.41
N GLY A 214 3.07 -12.03 2.93
CA GLY A 214 2.46 -11.44 1.74
C GLY A 214 2.14 -9.96 1.91
N VAL A 215 1.75 -9.52 3.12
CA VAL A 215 1.62 -8.09 3.41
C VAL A 215 2.99 -7.38 3.37
N GLY A 216 4.05 -8.01 3.86
CA GLY A 216 5.41 -7.48 3.77
C GLY A 216 5.97 -7.41 2.35
N GLN A 217 5.63 -8.38 1.50
CA GLN A 217 6.06 -8.44 0.09
C GLN A 217 5.52 -7.30 -0.76
N ILE A 218 4.51 -6.55 -0.29
CA ILE A 218 4.12 -5.26 -0.90
C ILE A 218 5.32 -4.30 -0.98
N PHE A 219 6.26 -4.37 -0.03
CA PHE A 219 7.52 -3.62 -0.03
C PHE A 219 8.75 -4.49 -0.33
N ALA A 220 8.55 -5.67 -0.95
CA ALA A 220 9.59 -6.68 -1.13
C ALA A 220 10.30 -7.10 0.19
N CYS A 221 9.57 -7.08 1.31
CA CYS A 221 10.09 -7.46 2.63
C CYS A 221 9.72 -8.91 2.97
N GLY A 222 10.72 -9.81 2.89
CA GLY A 222 10.58 -11.24 3.19
C GLY A 222 10.82 -11.64 4.66
N ALA A 223 11.02 -10.68 5.58
CA ALA A 223 11.32 -10.94 6.99
C ALA A 223 10.07 -10.82 7.88
N LEU A 224 9.76 -11.86 8.66
CA LEU A 224 8.50 -11.94 9.41
C LEU A 224 8.29 -10.79 10.40
N GLY A 225 9.29 -10.46 11.22
CA GLY A 225 9.20 -9.37 12.20
C GLY A 225 8.86 -8.02 11.56
N PRO A 226 9.67 -7.56 10.59
CA PRO A 226 9.35 -6.38 9.78
C PRO A 226 7.97 -6.43 9.09
N SER A 227 7.57 -7.57 8.53
CA SER A 227 6.24 -7.71 7.89
C SER A 227 5.09 -7.57 8.88
N LEU A 228 5.25 -8.04 10.13
CA LEU A 228 4.27 -7.80 11.20
C LEU A 228 4.22 -6.32 11.61
N LEU A 229 5.35 -5.61 11.58
CA LEU A 229 5.39 -4.17 11.82
C LEU A 229 4.70 -3.39 10.69
N ILE A 230 4.89 -3.80 9.42
CA ILE A 230 4.15 -3.26 8.27
C ILE A 230 2.64 -3.49 8.45
N LEU A 231 2.21 -4.70 8.81
CA LEU A 231 0.81 -4.98 9.11
C LEU A 231 0.28 -4.12 10.28
N GLY A 232 1.09 -3.90 11.31
CA GLY A 232 0.78 -2.97 12.40
C GLY A 232 0.59 -1.53 11.92
N ALA A 233 1.36 -1.09 10.92
CA ALA A 233 1.21 0.22 10.30
C ALA A 233 -0.09 0.33 9.47
N VAL A 234 -0.49 -0.73 8.76
CA VAL A 234 -1.79 -0.80 8.08
C VAL A 234 -2.92 -0.72 9.12
N LEU A 235 -2.80 -1.48 10.22
CA LEU A 235 -3.78 -1.49 11.31
C LEU A 235 -3.92 -0.13 12.00
N LEU A 236 -2.80 0.58 12.20
CA LEU A 236 -2.79 1.94 12.74
C LEU A 236 -3.56 2.90 11.84
N TYR A 237 -3.40 2.78 10.51
CA TYR A 237 -4.14 3.60 9.57
C TYR A 237 -5.64 3.26 9.58
N SER A 238 -5.97 1.99 9.37
CA SER A 238 -7.34 1.49 9.26
C SER A 238 -7.41 -0.01 9.59
N PRO A 239 -8.10 -0.38 10.69
CA PRO A 239 -8.39 -1.78 10.98
C PRO A 239 -9.13 -2.50 9.85
N LEU A 240 -10.06 -1.83 9.17
CA LEU A 240 -10.78 -2.43 8.05
C LEU A 240 -9.85 -2.73 6.87
N LEU A 241 -8.91 -1.84 6.57
CA LEU A 241 -7.89 -2.07 5.55
C LEU A 241 -6.96 -3.23 5.93
N ALA A 242 -6.55 -3.31 7.21
CA ALA A 242 -5.70 -4.39 7.70
C ALA A 242 -6.36 -5.77 7.61
N VAL A 243 -7.66 -5.85 7.90
CA VAL A 243 -8.44 -7.08 7.71
C VAL A 243 -8.42 -7.51 6.24
N HIS A 244 -8.64 -6.58 5.30
CA HIS A 244 -8.60 -6.90 3.87
C HIS A 244 -7.18 -7.21 3.37
N ALA A 245 -6.14 -6.62 3.95
CA ALA A 245 -4.75 -6.97 3.64
C ALA A 245 -4.46 -8.43 3.99
N VAL A 246 -4.81 -8.86 5.20
CA VAL A 246 -4.62 -10.25 5.67
C VAL A 246 -5.51 -11.21 4.89
N LEU A 247 -6.79 -10.88 4.69
CA LEU A 247 -7.73 -11.70 3.94
C LEU A 247 -7.28 -11.88 2.49
N GLY A 248 -6.91 -10.79 1.82
CA GLY A 248 -6.41 -10.84 0.45
C GLY A 248 -5.11 -11.63 0.32
N SER A 249 -4.19 -11.49 1.28
CA SER A 249 -2.98 -12.30 1.31
C SER A 249 -3.29 -13.79 1.49
N ALA A 250 -4.22 -14.14 2.38
CA ALA A 250 -4.65 -15.52 2.59
C ALA A 250 -5.32 -16.09 1.32
N VAL A 251 -6.18 -15.32 0.66
CA VAL A 251 -6.79 -15.69 -0.62
C VAL A 251 -5.73 -15.90 -1.70
N GLY A 252 -4.71 -15.04 -1.78
CA GLY A 252 -3.60 -15.21 -2.72
C GLY A 252 -2.80 -16.48 -2.47
N THR A 253 -2.49 -16.78 -1.20
CA THR A 253 -1.86 -18.03 -0.80
C THR A 253 -2.72 -19.26 -1.18
N LEU A 254 -4.04 -19.20 -0.98
CA LEU A 254 -4.98 -20.25 -1.38
C LEU A 254 -5.03 -20.43 -2.91
N ALA A 255 -5.01 -19.34 -3.68
CA ALA A 255 -4.95 -19.41 -5.13
C ALA A 255 -3.64 -20.05 -5.60
N GLY A 256 -2.51 -19.71 -4.98
CA GLY A 256 -1.22 -20.35 -5.21
C GLY A 256 -1.24 -21.87 -4.93
N LEU A 257 -1.85 -22.28 -3.81
CA LEU A 257 -2.07 -23.70 -3.50
C LEU A 257 -2.94 -24.40 -4.56
N SER A 258 -4.01 -23.75 -5.02
CA SER A 258 -4.92 -24.32 -6.03
C SER A 258 -4.23 -24.59 -7.38
N MET A 259 -3.17 -23.85 -7.67
CA MET A 259 -2.37 -23.98 -8.90
C MET A 259 -1.06 -24.74 -8.69
N ALA A 260 -0.87 -25.36 -7.52
CA ALA A 260 0.34 -26.07 -7.14
C ALA A 260 1.64 -25.24 -7.31
N VAL A 261 1.57 -23.94 -7.00
CA VAL A 261 2.75 -23.04 -7.01
C VAL A 261 3.79 -23.55 -6.01
N ARG A 262 5.08 -23.48 -6.37
CA ARG A 262 6.21 -23.86 -5.51
C ARG A 262 6.09 -23.26 -4.11
N HIS A 263 6.27 -24.12 -3.12
CA HIS A 263 6.14 -23.80 -1.71
C HIS A 263 7.02 -22.63 -1.25
N GLY A 264 8.22 -22.46 -1.82
CA GLY A 264 9.06 -21.29 -1.54
C GLY A 264 8.38 -19.95 -1.81
N SER A 265 7.56 -19.86 -2.87
CA SER A 265 6.78 -18.65 -3.19
C SER A 265 5.58 -18.47 -2.26
N LEU A 266 5.01 -19.56 -1.76
CA LEU A 266 3.94 -19.53 -0.76
C LEU A 266 4.47 -19.05 0.59
N TYR A 267 5.57 -19.62 1.08
CA TYR A 267 6.13 -19.30 2.40
C TYR A 267 6.79 -17.93 2.46
N SER A 268 7.39 -17.49 1.35
CA SER A 268 7.95 -16.14 1.26
C SER A 268 6.88 -15.06 1.15
N GLY A 269 5.61 -15.43 0.98
CA GLY A 269 4.50 -14.50 0.80
C GLY A 269 4.36 -13.93 -0.61
N LEU A 270 5.19 -14.35 -1.57
CA LEU A 270 5.15 -13.85 -2.94
C LEU A 270 3.82 -14.13 -3.64
N SER A 271 3.14 -15.22 -3.30
CA SER A 271 1.79 -15.51 -3.84
C SER A 271 0.66 -14.68 -3.18
N GLY A 272 0.95 -13.97 -2.08
CA GLY A 272 -0.07 -13.30 -1.28
C GLY A 272 -0.24 -11.80 -1.60
N PHE A 273 0.85 -11.10 -1.91
CA PHE A 273 0.84 -9.63 -1.90
C PHE A 273 -0.07 -8.98 -2.96
N ASN A 274 -0.13 -9.55 -4.18
CA ASN A 274 -1.06 -9.06 -5.21
C ASN A 274 -2.52 -9.29 -4.80
N GLY A 275 -2.82 -10.41 -4.14
CA GLY A 275 -4.13 -10.68 -3.54
C GLY A 275 -4.47 -9.68 -2.42
N ALA A 276 -3.50 -9.34 -1.56
CA ALA A 276 -3.65 -8.33 -0.51
C ALA A 276 -4.01 -6.96 -1.10
N LEU A 277 -3.23 -6.46 -2.07
CA LEU A 277 -3.50 -5.18 -2.75
C LEU A 277 -4.85 -5.18 -3.48
N GLY A 278 -5.18 -6.25 -4.18
CA GLY A 278 -6.47 -6.41 -4.86
C GLY A 278 -7.66 -6.35 -3.89
N CYS A 279 -7.52 -6.97 -2.72
CA CYS A 279 -8.55 -6.95 -1.67
C CYS A 279 -8.66 -5.57 -1.02
N MET A 280 -7.54 -4.95 -0.66
CA MET A 280 -7.47 -3.63 -0.03
C MET A 280 -8.10 -2.53 -0.90
N ASN A 281 -7.86 -2.55 -2.21
CA ASN A 281 -8.40 -1.57 -3.14
C ASN A 281 -9.94 -1.51 -3.12
N VAL A 282 -10.59 -2.67 -3.02
CA VAL A 282 -12.07 -2.78 -3.08
C VAL A 282 -12.69 -2.81 -1.69
N GLY A 283 -11.98 -3.32 -0.69
CA GLY A 283 -12.43 -3.58 0.67
C GLY A 283 -12.62 -2.35 1.55
N GLY A 284 -13.38 -1.36 1.08
CA GLY A 284 -13.68 -0.12 1.80
C GLY A 284 -12.89 1.10 1.35
N LEU A 285 -11.90 0.95 0.46
CA LEU A 285 -11.05 2.05 0.01
C LEU A 285 -11.65 2.80 -1.20
N PHE A 286 -11.62 2.21 -2.39
CA PHE A 286 -12.23 2.81 -3.58
C PHE A 286 -13.72 2.46 -3.75
N PHE A 287 -14.24 1.57 -2.91
CA PHE A 287 -15.65 1.26 -2.83
C PHE A 287 -16.12 1.39 -1.39
N THR A 288 -17.28 1.98 -1.18
CA THR A 288 -17.89 2.05 0.15
C THR A 288 -18.09 0.64 0.69
N PHE A 289 -17.66 0.42 1.93
CA PHE A 289 -17.73 -0.90 2.55
C PHE A 289 -19.18 -1.36 2.73
N SER A 290 -19.49 -2.54 2.20
CA SER A 290 -20.78 -3.21 2.33
C SER A 290 -20.54 -4.72 2.18
N TRP A 291 -21.54 -5.55 2.48
CA TRP A 291 -21.44 -6.99 2.21
C TRP A 291 -21.18 -7.29 0.72
N ARG A 292 -21.78 -6.53 -0.20
CA ARG A 292 -21.59 -6.72 -1.65
C ARG A 292 -20.17 -6.41 -2.09
N THR A 293 -19.61 -5.29 -1.62
CA THR A 293 -18.25 -4.86 -1.95
C THR A 293 -17.20 -5.68 -1.20
N HIS A 294 -17.52 -6.25 -0.04
CA HIS A 294 -16.67 -7.23 0.63
C HIS A 294 -16.52 -8.52 -0.19
N LEU A 295 -17.62 -9.07 -0.74
CA LEU A 295 -17.55 -10.21 -1.66
C LEU A 295 -16.78 -9.85 -2.94
N LEU A 296 -16.97 -8.65 -3.47
CA LEU A 296 -16.19 -8.14 -4.61
C LEU A 296 -14.70 -8.03 -4.28
N ALA A 297 -14.33 -7.63 -3.05
CA ALA A 297 -12.95 -7.55 -2.61
C ALA A 297 -12.27 -8.92 -2.55
N ILE A 298 -13.00 -9.96 -2.11
CA ILE A 298 -12.51 -11.35 -2.15
C ILE A 298 -12.33 -11.81 -3.60
N ALA A 299 -13.29 -11.51 -4.49
CA ALA A 299 -13.18 -11.82 -5.91
C ALA A 299 -11.98 -11.10 -6.58
N SER A 300 -11.76 -9.82 -6.24
CA SER A 300 -10.61 -9.03 -6.67
C SER A 300 -9.29 -9.63 -6.19
N ALA A 301 -9.24 -10.14 -4.96
CA ALA A 301 -8.07 -10.83 -4.42
C ALA A 301 -7.75 -12.11 -5.19
N PHE A 302 -8.75 -12.95 -5.47
CA PHE A 302 -8.59 -14.16 -6.29
C PHE A 302 -8.10 -13.81 -7.70
N LEU A 303 -8.75 -12.85 -8.35
CA LEU A 303 -8.38 -12.44 -9.70
C LEU A 303 -6.94 -11.90 -9.74
N SER A 304 -6.58 -11.04 -8.79
CA SER A 304 -5.21 -10.51 -8.67
C SER A 304 -4.18 -11.63 -8.48
N ALA A 305 -4.49 -12.65 -7.69
CA ALA A 305 -3.58 -13.77 -7.46
C ALA A 305 -3.43 -14.67 -8.70
N TYR A 306 -4.51 -15.00 -9.41
CA TYR A 306 -4.42 -15.79 -10.64
C TYR A 306 -3.72 -15.04 -11.78
N VAL A 307 -3.96 -13.74 -11.90
CA VAL A 307 -3.24 -12.89 -12.86
C VAL A 307 -1.76 -12.82 -12.50
N ASP A 308 -1.40 -12.76 -11.22
CA ASP A 308 0.00 -12.77 -10.78
C ASP A 308 0.71 -14.07 -11.16
N ILE A 309 0.07 -15.23 -10.92
CA ILE A 309 0.61 -16.52 -11.34
C ILE A 309 0.80 -16.57 -12.86
N ALA A 310 -0.20 -16.12 -13.63
CA ALA A 310 -0.14 -16.11 -15.09
C ALA A 310 0.98 -15.20 -15.62
N LEU A 311 1.06 -13.96 -15.11
CA LEU A 311 2.10 -13.00 -15.51
C LEU A 311 3.48 -13.46 -15.06
N SER A 312 3.62 -14.03 -13.86
CA SER A 312 4.89 -14.55 -13.37
C SER A 312 5.40 -15.73 -14.21
N ASN A 313 4.51 -16.60 -14.66
CA ASN A 313 4.87 -17.67 -15.60
C ASN A 313 5.29 -17.11 -16.96
N LEU A 314 4.55 -16.13 -17.51
CA LEU A 314 4.87 -15.52 -18.80
C LEU A 314 6.19 -14.75 -18.76
N MET A 315 6.33 -13.82 -17.81
CA MET A 315 7.50 -12.94 -17.71
C MET A 315 8.75 -13.68 -17.23
N GLY A 316 8.58 -14.72 -16.41
CA GLY A 316 9.68 -15.59 -16.00
C GLY A 316 10.36 -16.30 -17.16
N THR A 317 9.71 -16.49 -18.32
CA THR A 317 10.35 -17.05 -19.53
C THR A 317 11.48 -16.18 -20.08
N VAL A 318 11.42 -14.86 -19.81
CA VAL A 318 12.45 -13.88 -20.19
C VAL A 318 13.20 -13.35 -18.97
N GLY A 319 13.06 -14.01 -17.81
CA GLY A 319 13.78 -13.68 -16.58
C GLY A 319 13.26 -12.43 -15.84
N LEU A 320 12.04 -11.96 -16.14
CA LEU A 320 11.45 -10.76 -15.54
C LEU A 320 10.37 -11.07 -14.49
N PRO A 321 10.25 -10.26 -13.44
CA PRO A 321 9.20 -10.39 -12.44
C PRO A 321 7.87 -9.78 -12.89
N ALA A 322 6.74 -10.35 -12.45
CA ALA A 322 5.42 -9.76 -12.65
C ALA A 322 5.17 -8.51 -11.79
N CYS A 323 5.93 -8.33 -10.71
CA CYS A 323 5.76 -7.24 -9.75
C CYS A 323 4.29 -7.10 -9.31
N SER A 324 3.75 -5.88 -9.30
CA SER A 324 2.37 -5.60 -8.90
C SER A 324 1.45 -5.36 -10.09
N TRP A 325 1.83 -5.76 -11.31
CA TRP A 325 0.98 -5.62 -12.50
C TRP A 325 -0.38 -6.27 -12.30
N ALA A 326 -0.40 -7.44 -11.65
CA ALA A 326 -1.62 -8.19 -11.45
C ALA A 326 -2.64 -7.43 -10.58
N ALA A 327 -2.24 -6.94 -9.42
CA ALA A 327 -3.09 -6.10 -8.58
C ALA A 327 -3.47 -4.78 -9.26
N THR A 328 -2.56 -4.17 -10.02
CA THR A 328 -2.79 -2.89 -10.71
C THR A 328 -3.85 -3.00 -11.80
N LEU A 329 -3.70 -4.01 -12.67
CA LEU A 329 -4.66 -4.29 -13.75
C LEU A 329 -6.02 -4.70 -13.17
N THR A 330 -6.00 -5.54 -12.12
CA THR A 330 -7.23 -6.00 -11.47
C THR A 330 -7.96 -4.84 -10.79
N ALA A 331 -7.28 -3.97 -10.06
CA ALA A 331 -7.88 -2.80 -9.43
C ALA A 331 -8.48 -1.85 -10.46
N THR A 332 -7.76 -1.60 -11.57
CA THR A 332 -8.25 -0.80 -12.69
C THR A 332 -9.53 -1.40 -13.28
N LEU A 333 -9.55 -2.73 -13.50
CA LEU A 333 -10.73 -3.43 -13.96
C LEU A 333 -11.90 -3.30 -12.98
N MET A 334 -11.66 -3.48 -11.67
CA MET A 334 -12.70 -3.33 -10.66
C MET A 334 -13.33 -1.93 -10.69
N LEU A 335 -12.53 -0.88 -10.82
CA LEU A 335 -13.00 0.52 -10.89
C LEU A 335 -13.78 0.83 -12.18
N LEU A 336 -13.53 0.09 -13.26
CA LEU A 336 -14.25 0.20 -14.53
C LEU A 336 -15.56 -0.60 -14.57
N LEU A 337 -15.86 -1.41 -13.55
CA LEU A 337 -17.09 -2.19 -13.50
C LEU A 337 -18.31 -1.28 -13.53
N THR A 338 -19.29 -1.65 -14.35
CA THR A 338 -20.58 -0.97 -14.48
C THR A 338 -21.69 -1.74 -13.75
N GLY A 339 -22.91 -1.21 -13.76
CA GLY A 339 -24.06 -1.84 -13.11
C GLY A 339 -24.16 -1.51 -11.62
N SER A 340 -24.84 -2.36 -10.84
CA SER A 340 -25.22 -2.01 -9.46
C SER A 340 -24.04 -1.84 -8.48
N LEU A 341 -22.87 -2.39 -8.79
CA LEU A 341 -21.66 -2.23 -7.98
C LEU A 341 -20.98 -0.88 -8.19
N ALA A 342 -21.18 -0.24 -9.35
CA ALA A 342 -20.64 1.09 -9.64
C ALA A 342 -21.19 2.16 -8.70
N ALA A 343 -22.39 1.97 -8.16
CA ALA A 343 -22.99 2.87 -7.16
C ALA A 343 -22.21 2.93 -5.84
N TYR A 344 -21.37 1.94 -5.55
CA TYR A 344 -20.52 1.93 -4.36
C TYR A 344 -19.15 2.55 -4.61
N ARG A 345 -18.79 2.86 -5.86
CA ARG A 345 -17.49 3.42 -6.20
C ARG A 345 -17.37 4.83 -5.64
N ILE A 346 -16.25 5.09 -4.97
CA ILE A 346 -15.91 6.39 -4.41
C ILE A 346 -15.06 7.15 -5.44
N PRO A 347 -15.39 8.40 -5.78
CA PRO A 347 -14.57 9.22 -6.66
C PRO A 347 -13.14 9.31 -6.14
N THR A 348 -12.14 9.17 -7.01
CA THR A 348 -10.74 9.00 -6.57
C THR A 348 -10.21 10.15 -5.72
N GLY A 349 -10.60 11.38 -6.04
CA GLY A 349 -10.25 12.58 -5.26
C GLY A 349 -10.92 12.68 -3.88
N GLN A 350 -11.87 11.80 -3.56
CA GLN A 350 -12.61 11.79 -2.28
C GLN A 350 -12.27 10.58 -1.41
N VAL A 351 -11.38 9.69 -1.88
CA VAL A 351 -10.98 8.48 -1.15
C VAL A 351 -10.21 8.84 0.12
N MET A 352 -10.72 8.37 1.25
CA MET A 352 -10.12 8.49 2.57
C MET A 352 -9.95 7.11 3.21
N ALA A 353 -9.60 7.07 4.49
CA ALA A 353 -9.63 5.82 5.27
C ALA A 353 -11.00 5.11 5.18
N PRO A 354 -11.03 3.77 5.05
CA PRO A 354 -12.27 3.00 4.88
C PRO A 354 -13.40 3.29 5.89
N GLU A 355 -13.05 3.47 7.16
CA GLU A 355 -14.02 3.80 8.22
C GLU A 355 -14.63 5.20 8.06
N ARG A 356 -13.92 6.12 7.39
CA ARG A 356 -14.41 7.46 7.08
C ARG A 356 -15.28 7.43 5.83
N ASN A 357 -14.86 6.71 4.79
CA ASN A 357 -15.66 6.50 3.58
C ASN A 357 -17.06 5.94 3.90
N LEU A 358 -17.12 4.95 4.79
CA LEU A 358 -18.39 4.36 5.26
C LEU A 358 -19.29 5.38 5.96
N ARG A 359 -18.70 6.25 6.80
CA ARG A 359 -19.43 7.29 7.55
C ARG A 359 -19.93 8.42 6.63
N SER A 360 -19.12 8.85 5.67
CA SER A 360 -19.51 9.89 4.71
C SER A 360 -20.69 9.44 3.85
N CYS A 361 -20.67 8.18 3.38
CA CYS A 361 -21.78 7.63 2.58
C CYS A 361 -23.10 7.60 3.36
N SER A 362 -23.07 7.16 4.62
CA SER A 362 -24.27 7.14 5.47
C SER A 362 -24.81 8.54 5.77
N GLN A 363 -23.94 9.56 5.82
CA GLN A 363 -24.37 10.96 5.93
C GLN A 363 -24.99 11.50 4.63
N TRP A 364 -24.48 11.12 3.46
CA TRP A 364 -25.08 11.50 2.18
C TRP A 364 -26.47 10.89 1.99
N GLU A 365 -26.67 9.64 2.40
CA GLU A 365 -27.98 8.99 2.38
C GLU A 365 -28.98 9.64 3.36
N ALA A 366 -28.51 10.05 4.54
CA ALA A 366 -29.32 10.76 5.53
C ALA A 366 -29.70 12.19 5.10
N GLY A 367 -28.78 12.93 4.46
CA GLY A 367 -29.06 14.28 3.94
C GLY A 367 -30.09 14.29 2.81
N ASN A 368 -29.99 13.32 1.89
CA ASN A 368 -30.96 13.16 0.79
C ASN A 368 -32.36 12.73 1.25
N THR A 369 -32.49 12.11 2.42
CA THR A 369 -33.80 11.75 2.99
C THR A 369 -34.45 12.95 3.67
N THR A 370 -33.68 13.80 4.36
CA THR A 370 -34.20 15.07 4.92
C THR A 370 -34.59 16.08 3.84
N ASP A 371 -33.86 16.17 2.72
CA ASP A 371 -34.22 17.07 1.63
C ASP A 371 -35.51 16.61 0.92
N ARG A 372 -35.72 15.30 0.78
CA ARG A 372 -36.98 14.73 0.24
C ARG A 372 -38.18 14.99 1.13
N GLU A 373 -38.03 14.87 2.46
CA GLU A 373 -39.10 15.22 3.41
C GLU A 373 -39.38 16.72 3.46
N SER A 374 -38.42 17.58 3.09
CA SER A 374 -38.61 19.04 3.05
C SER A 374 -39.29 19.55 1.78
N THR A 375 -39.24 18.80 0.68
CA THR A 375 -39.88 19.15 -0.59
C THR A 375 -41.34 18.67 -0.72
N ASP A 376 -41.83 17.90 0.27
CA ASP A 376 -43.20 17.39 0.32
C ASP A 376 -44.15 18.26 1.18
N VAL A 377 -43.86 19.57 1.31
CA VAL A 377 -44.72 20.55 2.03
C VAL A 377 -45.37 21.55 1.08
#